data_AF-A0A811NB92-F1
#
_entry.id   AF-A0A811NB92-F1
#
_cell.length_a   1.000
_cell.length_b   1.000
_cell.length_c   1.000
_cell.angle_alpha   90.00
_cell.angle_beta   90.00
_cell.angle_gamma   90.00
#
_symmetry.space_group_name_H-M   'P 1'
#
loop_
_entity.id
_entity.type
_entity.pdbx_description
1 polymer ?
#
loop_
_entity_poly.entity_id
_entity_poly.type
_entity_poly.pdbx_seq_one_letter_code
_entity_poly.pdbx_strand_id
1 'polypeptide(L)'
;MVAAAAAAAAGDVQCSTQDIPTPITTFDMRKPKKFAKRYKKCVEDIRAPMDKDTTVKFTFVMAGGNEVVVPVTPDDKTRQGTYVIRLIDGTKNLDLVADKYQSWFRGIVTSGGQIYEVDEKLPKIMKKSMSLYTSGIYPKSEQFLNAFHTLAGYRGDVKDSKQVKEAIAILLIIFFEGPRFLPVEEWMEDLLRWCSSGKVGKIFEKLISDWCDDSMKFYKGVAGARKVVISDDASDVVRNAAGVLRIMCRSKWEKWVEDHQIKEQEGRGQAGSKERSKGYITRVIGYCARVSHTSL
;
A
#
# COMPACT_ATOMS: atom_id res chain seq x y z
N MET A 1 10.36 -36.28 -52.97
CA MET A 1 11.31 -35.87 -51.91
C MET A 1 11.49 -34.37 -51.99
N VAL A 2 11.26 -33.69 -50.85
CA VAL A 2 11.71 -32.33 -50.45
C VAL A 2 11.22 -31.15 -51.33
N ALA A 3 10.07 -30.56 -51.03
CA ALA A 3 9.82 -29.47 -50.06
C ALA A 3 9.90 -28.07 -50.71
N ALA A 4 8.72 -27.50 -50.95
CA ALA A 4 8.53 -26.08 -51.24
C ALA A 4 8.70 -25.29 -49.94
N ALA A 5 9.70 -24.42 -49.89
CA ALA A 5 9.86 -23.44 -48.82
C ALA A 5 8.90 -22.27 -49.06
N ALA A 6 7.71 -22.34 -48.48
CA ALA A 6 6.89 -21.16 -48.27
C ALA A 6 7.50 -20.38 -47.09
N ALA A 7 8.10 -19.24 -47.40
CA ALA A 7 8.48 -18.24 -46.40
C ALA A 7 7.21 -17.73 -45.71
N ALA A 8 6.87 -18.33 -44.57
CA ALA A 8 5.88 -17.78 -43.67
C ALA A 8 6.46 -16.50 -43.07
N ALA A 9 5.88 -15.37 -43.46
CA ALA A 9 6.06 -14.10 -42.79
C ALA A 9 5.93 -14.32 -41.28
N ALA A 10 7.04 -14.16 -40.56
CA ALA A 10 7.03 -13.96 -39.14
C ALA A 10 6.25 -12.66 -38.90
N GLY A 11 4.95 -12.80 -38.69
CA GLY A 11 4.15 -11.74 -38.13
C GLY A 11 4.73 -11.48 -36.76
N ASP A 12 5.53 -10.41 -36.65
CA ASP A 12 5.61 -9.64 -35.44
C ASP A 12 4.16 -9.29 -35.07
N VAL A 13 3.56 -10.14 -34.23
CA VAL A 13 2.39 -9.74 -33.45
C VAL A 13 2.95 -8.80 -32.41
N GLN A 14 3.18 -7.57 -32.86
CA GLN A 14 3.28 -6.41 -32.00
C GLN A 14 1.89 -6.25 -31.38
N CYS A 15 1.64 -7.04 -30.34
CA CYS A 15 0.47 -6.95 -29.51
C CYS A 15 0.53 -5.55 -28.90
N SER A 16 -0.36 -4.66 -29.35
CA SER A 16 -0.32 -3.26 -28.97
C SER A 16 -0.23 -3.13 -27.44
N THR A 17 0.77 -2.36 -27.02
CA THR A 17 1.19 -2.11 -25.65
C THR A 17 0.00 -1.81 -24.73
N GLN A 18 -0.25 -2.72 -23.80
CA GLN A 18 -1.28 -2.62 -22.76
C GLN A 18 -0.90 -1.52 -21.74
N ASP A 19 -1.88 -0.72 -21.29
CA ASP A 19 -1.76 0.38 -20.29
C ASP A 19 -1.40 -0.10 -18.85
N ILE A 20 -0.60 -1.16 -18.68
CA ILE A 20 -0.14 -1.62 -17.37
C ILE A 20 1.29 -1.09 -17.16
N PRO A 21 1.57 -0.31 -16.10
CA PRO A 21 2.88 0.29 -15.92
C PRO A 21 3.94 -0.78 -15.66
N THR A 22 5.20 -0.43 -15.95
CA THR A 22 6.34 -1.28 -15.59
C THR A 22 6.35 -1.54 -14.07
N PRO A 23 6.68 -2.76 -13.62
CA PRO A 23 6.76 -3.05 -12.19
C PRO A 23 7.71 -2.11 -11.46
N ILE A 24 7.27 -1.56 -10.33
CA ILE A 24 8.11 -0.72 -9.46
C ILE A 24 9.11 -1.55 -8.66
N THR A 25 8.82 -2.83 -8.48
CA THR A 25 9.69 -3.79 -7.81
C THR A 25 9.42 -5.21 -8.30
N THR A 26 10.39 -6.09 -8.06
CA THR A 26 10.29 -7.52 -8.37
C THR A 26 10.72 -8.35 -7.18
N PHE A 27 9.82 -9.19 -6.69
CA PHE A 27 10.09 -10.17 -5.64
C PHE A 27 10.43 -11.54 -6.26
N ASP A 28 11.69 -11.94 -6.13
CA ASP A 28 12.21 -13.21 -6.64
C ASP A 28 12.10 -14.32 -5.58
N MET A 29 11.40 -15.40 -5.93
CA MET A 29 11.12 -16.56 -5.07
C MET A 29 12.13 -17.70 -5.20
N ARG A 30 13.14 -17.61 -6.07
CA ARG A 30 14.10 -18.72 -6.32
C ARG A 30 15.02 -19.06 -5.16
N LYS A 31 15.20 -18.15 -4.20
CA LYS A 31 16.19 -18.30 -3.11
C LYS A 31 15.53 -17.97 -1.76
N PRO A 32 14.89 -18.94 -1.08
CA PRO A 32 14.23 -18.75 0.21
C PRO A 32 15.07 -18.06 1.27
N LYS A 33 16.37 -18.42 1.37
CA LYS A 33 17.34 -17.78 2.27
C LYS A 33 17.50 -16.26 2.07
N LYS A 34 17.01 -15.70 0.97
CA LYS A 34 17.06 -14.26 0.67
C LYS A 34 15.69 -13.57 0.76
N PHE A 35 14.62 -14.28 1.16
CA PHE A 35 13.27 -13.73 1.18
C PHE A 35 13.14 -12.52 2.09
N ALA A 36 13.56 -12.59 3.35
CA ALA A 36 13.49 -11.46 4.28
C ALA A 36 14.18 -10.20 3.73
N LYS A 37 15.42 -10.33 3.24
CA LYS A 37 16.16 -9.21 2.63
C LYS A 37 15.44 -8.63 1.40
N ARG A 38 14.88 -9.50 0.54
CA ARG A 38 14.13 -9.09 -0.65
C ARG A 38 12.80 -8.43 -0.28
N TYR A 39 12.17 -8.91 0.79
CA TYR A 39 10.90 -8.39 1.29
C TYR A 39 11.06 -6.96 1.79
N LYS A 40 12.06 -6.72 2.63
CA LYS A 40 12.38 -5.37 3.11
C LYS A 40 12.60 -4.39 1.95
N LYS A 41 13.41 -4.77 0.97
CA LYS A 41 13.59 -3.96 -0.25
C LYS A 41 12.28 -3.75 -1.02
N CYS A 42 11.46 -4.79 -1.16
CA CYS A 42 10.17 -4.69 -1.84
C CYS A 42 9.24 -3.68 -1.13
N VAL A 43 9.18 -3.72 0.20
CA VAL A 43 8.42 -2.78 1.02
C VAL A 43 8.91 -1.34 0.83
N GLU A 44 10.23 -1.13 0.87
CA GLU A 44 10.84 0.18 0.59
C GLU A 44 10.48 0.69 -0.81
N ASP A 45 10.59 -0.17 -1.84
CA ASP A 45 10.26 0.16 -3.22
C ASP A 45 8.76 0.47 -3.41
N ILE A 46 7.86 -0.14 -2.63
CA ILE A 46 6.40 0.16 -2.62
C ILE A 46 6.11 1.49 -1.94
N ARG A 47 6.81 1.81 -0.85
CA ARG A 47 6.64 3.08 -0.12
C ARG A 47 7.21 4.27 -0.89
N ALA A 48 8.29 4.07 -1.64
CA ALA A 48 8.98 5.12 -2.39
C ALA A 48 8.06 5.96 -3.31
N PRO A 49 7.19 5.40 -4.17
CA PRO A 49 6.26 6.20 -4.97
C PRO A 49 5.17 6.87 -4.13
N MET A 50 4.74 6.27 -3.01
CA MET A 50 3.77 6.92 -2.11
C MET A 50 4.36 8.17 -1.48
N ASP A 51 5.63 8.11 -1.09
CA ASP A 51 6.37 9.26 -0.58
C ASP A 51 6.68 10.29 -1.68
N LYS A 52 7.15 9.85 -2.85
CA LYS A 52 7.55 10.74 -3.94
C LYS A 52 6.38 11.52 -4.53
N ASP A 53 5.26 10.84 -4.75
CA ASP A 53 4.16 11.37 -5.56
C ASP A 53 3.08 12.08 -4.72
N THR A 54 3.23 12.11 -3.39
CA THR A 54 2.31 12.82 -2.47
C THR A 54 2.82 14.19 -2.06
N THR A 55 1.92 15.16 -1.96
CA THR A 55 2.17 16.48 -1.34
C THR A 55 1.91 16.49 0.16
N VAL A 56 1.43 15.38 0.73
CA VAL A 56 0.84 15.30 2.08
C VAL A 56 1.63 14.28 2.88
N LYS A 57 2.47 14.77 3.80
CA LYS A 57 3.36 13.94 4.65
C LYS A 57 3.33 14.41 6.09
N PHE A 58 3.43 13.46 7.02
CA PHE A 58 3.55 13.73 8.44
C PHE A 58 4.95 13.34 8.92
N THR A 59 5.61 14.23 9.66
CA THR A 59 6.92 14.01 10.26
C THR A 59 6.75 13.84 11.76
N PHE A 60 7.09 12.66 12.26
CA PHE A 60 7.13 12.34 13.68
C PHE A 60 8.54 12.53 14.21
N VAL A 61 8.71 13.41 15.19
CA VAL A 61 9.97 13.57 15.92
C VAL A 61 9.90 12.69 17.16
N MET A 62 10.64 11.58 17.15
CA MET A 62 10.65 10.58 18.19
C MET A 62 11.51 11.01 19.40
N ALA A 63 11.31 10.37 20.54
CA ALA A 63 12.22 10.49 21.68
C ALA A 63 13.65 10.15 21.25
N GLY A 64 14.60 11.06 21.46
CA GLY A 64 15.97 10.96 20.96
C GLY A 64 16.24 11.72 19.66
N GLY A 65 15.26 12.42 19.09
CA GLY A 65 15.44 13.34 17.97
C GLY A 65 15.37 12.72 16.58
N ASN A 66 15.14 11.41 16.49
CA ASN A 66 14.95 10.72 15.20
C ASN A 66 13.65 11.15 14.53
N GLU A 67 13.69 11.42 13.23
CA GLU A 67 12.50 11.78 12.46
C GLU A 67 12.00 10.59 11.62
N VAL A 68 10.69 10.32 11.70
CA VAL A 68 10.00 9.34 10.85
C VAL A 68 8.99 10.08 9.98
N VAL A 69 9.16 9.99 8.67
CA VAL A 69 8.22 10.57 7.70
C VAL A 69 7.22 9.51 7.26
N VAL A 70 5.94 9.81 7.38
CA VAL A 70 4.84 8.95 6.96
C VAL A 70 4.00 9.67 5.90
N PRO A 71 4.01 9.22 4.64
CA PRO A 71 3.19 9.80 3.59
C PRO A 71 1.72 9.41 3.73
N VAL A 72 0.83 10.33 3.37
CA VAL A 72 -0.52 9.99 2.92
C VAL A 72 -0.42 9.56 1.46
N THR A 73 -1.15 8.52 1.05
CA THR A 73 -1.16 8.05 -0.35
C THR A 73 -1.41 9.19 -1.35
N PRO A 74 -0.86 9.16 -2.58
CA PRO A 74 -1.04 10.24 -3.57
C PRO A 74 -2.52 10.52 -3.94
N ASP A 75 -2.85 11.74 -4.32
CA ASP A 75 -4.17 12.05 -4.94
C ASP A 75 -4.09 11.86 -6.45
N ASP A 76 -3.99 10.59 -6.88
CA ASP A 76 -4.03 10.23 -8.28
C ASP A 76 -5.02 9.08 -8.49
N LYS A 77 -6.25 9.47 -8.87
CA LYS A 77 -7.37 8.56 -9.18
C LYS A 77 -7.33 8.06 -10.63
N THR A 78 -6.32 8.45 -11.41
CA THR A 78 -6.21 8.09 -12.83
C THR A 78 -5.51 6.74 -13.01
N ARG A 79 -5.43 6.26 -14.26
CA ARG A 79 -4.62 5.07 -14.60
C ARG A 79 -3.12 5.28 -14.36
N GLN A 80 -2.63 6.51 -14.37
CA GLN A 80 -1.23 6.82 -14.03
C GLN A 80 -0.99 6.68 -12.51
N GLY A 81 -2.05 6.76 -11.73
CA GLY A 81 -2.12 6.43 -10.31
C GLY A 81 -2.11 4.93 -10.04
N THR A 82 -1.51 4.11 -10.91
CA THR A 82 -1.39 2.65 -10.70
C THR A 82 0.07 2.25 -10.54
N TYR A 83 0.31 1.15 -9.85
CA TYR A 83 1.63 0.55 -9.73
C TYR A 83 1.55 -0.97 -9.75
N VAL A 84 2.68 -1.60 -10.07
CA VAL A 84 2.77 -3.05 -10.27
C VAL A 84 3.91 -3.63 -9.43
N ILE A 85 3.62 -4.73 -8.76
CA ILE A 85 4.60 -5.56 -8.06
C ILE A 85 4.73 -6.86 -8.83
N ARG A 86 5.93 -7.18 -9.33
CA ARG A 86 6.17 -8.43 -10.05
C ARG A 86 6.67 -9.52 -9.11
N LEU A 87 6.07 -10.69 -9.20
CA LEU A 87 6.48 -11.90 -8.49
C LEU A 87 7.04 -12.91 -9.49
N ILE A 88 8.21 -13.49 -9.22
CA ILE A 88 8.85 -14.46 -10.13
C ILE A 88 9.40 -15.69 -9.38
N ASP A 89 9.37 -16.86 -10.02
CA ASP A 89 10.06 -18.07 -9.56
C ASP A 89 11.12 -18.58 -10.55
N GLY A 90 11.34 -17.87 -11.67
CA GLY A 90 12.22 -18.26 -12.77
C GLY A 90 11.53 -18.99 -13.93
N THR A 91 10.30 -19.47 -13.73
CA THR A 91 9.47 -20.15 -14.74
C THR A 91 8.14 -19.44 -14.98
N LYS A 92 7.59 -18.84 -13.93
CA LYS A 92 6.31 -18.14 -13.88
C LYS A 92 6.53 -16.71 -13.40
N ASN A 93 5.64 -15.85 -13.86
CA ASN A 93 5.50 -14.47 -13.45
C ASN A 93 4.06 -14.20 -13.00
N LEU A 94 3.90 -13.37 -11.99
CA LEU A 94 2.61 -12.86 -11.55
C LEU A 94 2.78 -11.39 -11.21
N ASP A 95 2.05 -10.53 -11.90
CA ASP A 95 2.03 -9.10 -11.58
C ASP A 95 0.82 -8.80 -10.71
N LEU A 96 1.05 -8.17 -9.55
CA LEU A 96 0.01 -7.62 -8.69
C LEU A 96 -0.17 -6.16 -9.07
N VAL A 97 -1.39 -5.79 -9.44
CA VAL A 97 -1.73 -4.43 -9.87
C VAL A 97 -2.51 -3.73 -8.77
N ALA A 98 -2.18 -2.46 -8.56
CA ALA A 98 -2.69 -1.66 -7.45
C ALA A 98 -2.89 -0.20 -7.84
N ASP A 99 -3.77 0.50 -7.14
CA ASP A 99 -3.83 1.97 -7.22
C ASP A 99 -2.98 2.62 -6.13
N LYS A 100 -2.39 3.77 -6.45
CA LYS A 100 -1.64 4.61 -5.52
C LYS A 100 -2.58 5.37 -4.59
N TYR A 101 -3.78 5.74 -5.05
CA TYR A 101 -4.74 6.56 -4.30
C TYR A 101 -5.06 6.00 -2.91
N GLN A 102 -5.21 4.70 -2.78
CA GLN A 102 -5.44 4.01 -1.50
C GLN A 102 -4.39 2.93 -1.22
N SER A 103 -3.39 2.78 -2.09
CA SER A 103 -2.50 1.61 -2.07
C SER A 103 -3.32 0.31 -2.12
N TRP A 104 -4.47 0.30 -2.79
CA TRP A 104 -5.37 -0.86 -2.81
C TRP A 104 -5.03 -1.80 -3.95
N PHE A 105 -5.17 -3.09 -3.68
CA PHE A 105 -5.04 -4.12 -4.70
C PHE A 105 -6.22 -4.06 -5.66
N ARG A 106 -5.90 -4.17 -6.94
CA ARG A 106 -6.87 -4.05 -8.03
C ARG A 106 -6.99 -5.33 -8.82
N GLY A 107 -5.92 -6.11 -8.93
CA GLY A 107 -5.99 -7.40 -9.60
C GLY A 107 -4.64 -7.98 -9.96
N ILE A 108 -4.64 -8.92 -10.89
CA ILE A 108 -3.46 -9.67 -11.29
C ILE A 108 -3.28 -9.72 -12.81
N VAL A 109 -2.02 -9.85 -13.24
CA VAL A 109 -1.64 -10.36 -14.56
C VAL A 109 -0.92 -11.69 -14.37
N THR A 110 -1.45 -12.75 -14.96
CA THR A 110 -0.91 -14.11 -14.82
C THR A 110 0.29 -14.33 -15.74
N SER A 111 0.96 -15.49 -15.61
CA SER A 111 2.09 -15.84 -16.47
C SER A 111 1.74 -15.93 -17.95
N GLY A 112 0.47 -16.23 -18.27
CA GLY A 112 -0.03 -16.28 -19.64
C GLY A 112 -0.50 -14.93 -20.19
N GLY A 113 -0.33 -13.83 -19.43
CA GLY A 113 -0.75 -12.49 -19.82
C GLY A 113 -2.24 -12.21 -19.64
N GLN A 114 -2.99 -13.12 -19.01
CA GLN A 114 -4.39 -12.88 -18.69
C GLN A 114 -4.52 -11.88 -17.54
N ILE A 115 -5.47 -10.97 -17.67
CA ILE A 115 -5.69 -9.86 -16.74
C ILE A 115 -6.99 -10.10 -15.99
N TYR A 116 -6.94 -10.09 -14.67
CA TYR A 116 -8.10 -10.25 -13.79
C TYR A 116 -8.17 -9.10 -12.79
N GLU A 117 -9.34 -8.48 -12.64
CA GLU A 117 -9.59 -7.36 -11.72
C GLU A 117 -10.62 -7.74 -10.67
N VAL A 118 -10.52 -7.20 -9.45
CA VAL A 118 -11.51 -7.37 -8.38
C VAL A 118 -12.89 -6.86 -8.82
N ASP A 119 -13.95 -7.47 -8.31
CA ASP A 119 -15.34 -7.17 -8.72
C ASP A 119 -16.00 -6.05 -7.91
N GLU A 120 -15.20 -5.21 -7.28
CA GLU A 120 -15.70 -4.11 -6.46
C GLU A 120 -16.41 -3.04 -7.29
N LYS A 121 -17.13 -2.15 -6.61
CA LYS A 121 -17.86 -1.03 -7.23
C LYS A 121 -16.95 0.05 -7.83
N LEU A 122 -15.63 -0.13 -7.80
CA LEU A 122 -14.68 0.80 -8.38
C LEU A 122 -14.64 0.64 -9.91
N PRO A 123 -14.48 1.74 -10.68
CA PRO A 123 -14.32 1.64 -12.13
C PRO A 123 -13.11 0.79 -12.49
N LYS A 124 -13.27 -0.06 -13.51
CA LYS A 124 -12.16 -0.88 -14.01
C LYS A 124 -10.99 -0.02 -14.49
N ILE A 125 -9.79 -0.30 -13.96
CA ILE A 125 -8.58 0.43 -14.35
C ILE A 125 -7.77 -0.32 -15.41
N MET A 126 -7.88 -1.65 -15.47
CA MET A 126 -7.15 -2.47 -16.43
C MET A 126 -8.00 -2.77 -17.67
N LYS A 127 -7.48 -2.44 -18.86
CA LYS A 127 -8.16 -2.74 -20.14
C LYS A 127 -8.27 -4.25 -20.34
N LYS A 128 -9.41 -4.70 -20.86
CA LYS A 128 -9.72 -6.13 -21.16
C LYS A 128 -9.64 -7.06 -19.94
N SER A 129 -9.75 -6.52 -18.72
CA SER A 129 -9.73 -7.33 -17.51
C SER A 129 -10.97 -8.20 -17.39
N MET A 130 -10.75 -9.45 -17.04
CA MET A 130 -11.79 -10.38 -16.59
C MET A 130 -12.08 -10.18 -15.10
N SER A 131 -13.20 -10.72 -14.64
CA SER A 131 -13.56 -10.76 -13.22
C SER A 131 -12.64 -11.72 -12.47
N LEU A 132 -12.14 -11.31 -11.30
CA LEU A 132 -11.39 -12.16 -10.38
C LEU A 132 -12.30 -12.94 -9.41
N TYR A 133 -13.61 -12.73 -9.49
CA TYR A 133 -14.65 -13.35 -8.66
C TYR A 133 -14.39 -13.22 -7.15
N THR A 134 -13.93 -12.04 -6.73
CA THR A 134 -13.58 -11.72 -5.35
C THR A 134 -13.79 -10.24 -5.03
N SER A 135 -14.12 -9.95 -3.78
CA SER A 135 -14.30 -8.60 -3.24
C SER A 135 -13.17 -8.20 -2.27
N GLY A 136 -11.96 -8.76 -2.44
CA GLY A 136 -10.78 -8.38 -1.64
C GLY A 136 -10.78 -8.83 -0.17
N ILE A 137 -11.74 -9.65 0.27
CA ILE A 137 -11.87 -10.09 1.68
C ILE A 137 -10.71 -11.03 2.05
N TYR A 138 -10.13 -10.87 3.26
CA TYR A 138 -9.06 -11.70 3.81
C TYR A 138 -9.59 -13.04 4.39
N PRO A 139 -9.36 -14.19 3.75
CA PRO A 139 -9.49 -15.50 4.40
C PRO A 139 -8.30 -15.86 5.29
N LYS A 140 -8.44 -17.00 5.99
CA LYS A 140 -7.46 -17.55 6.94
C LYS A 140 -6.67 -18.69 6.29
N SER A 141 -5.43 -18.49 5.85
CA SER A 141 -4.45 -19.60 5.66
C SER A 141 -3.02 -19.16 5.29
N GLU A 142 -2.13 -20.16 5.27
CA GLU A 142 -0.66 -20.15 5.15
C GLU A 142 -0.18 -20.71 3.79
N GLN A 143 1.13 -20.56 3.53
CA GLN A 143 1.96 -20.96 2.37
C GLN A 143 2.02 -19.95 1.21
N PHE A 144 2.92 -18.97 1.37
CA PHE A 144 3.27 -17.94 0.40
C PHE A 144 3.63 -18.46 -1.02
N LEU A 145 4.43 -19.52 -1.12
CA LEU A 145 4.81 -20.09 -2.44
C LEU A 145 3.60 -20.68 -3.16
N ASN A 146 2.73 -21.39 -2.45
CA ASN A 146 1.50 -21.93 -3.04
C ASN A 146 0.58 -20.82 -3.49
N ALA A 147 0.44 -19.74 -2.71
CA ALA A 147 -0.35 -18.57 -3.10
C ALA A 147 0.12 -17.99 -4.44
N PHE A 148 1.44 -17.85 -4.62
CA PHE A 148 2.01 -17.43 -5.90
C PHE A 148 1.68 -18.40 -7.04
N HIS A 149 1.95 -19.70 -6.88
CA HIS A 149 1.75 -20.66 -7.97
C HIS A 149 0.27 -20.82 -8.35
N THR A 150 -0.64 -20.75 -7.37
CA THR A 150 -2.09 -20.76 -7.57
C THR A 150 -2.53 -19.59 -8.46
N LEU A 151 -2.07 -18.38 -8.16
CA LEU A 151 -2.48 -17.18 -8.91
C LEU A 151 -1.74 -17.03 -10.24
N ALA A 152 -0.45 -17.39 -10.31
CA ALA A 152 0.33 -17.35 -11.54
C ALA A 152 -0.23 -18.29 -12.62
N GLY A 153 -0.85 -19.41 -12.20
CA GLY A 153 -1.51 -20.37 -13.08
C GLY A 153 -3.02 -20.21 -13.23
N TYR A 154 -3.62 -19.14 -12.66
CA TYR A 154 -5.07 -18.95 -12.69
C TYR A 154 -5.59 -18.76 -14.11
N ARG A 155 -6.69 -19.46 -14.45
CA ARG A 155 -7.30 -19.44 -15.79
C ARG A 155 -8.71 -18.85 -15.82
N GLY A 156 -9.28 -18.44 -14.69
CA GLY A 156 -10.64 -17.89 -14.63
C GLY A 156 -11.76 -18.93 -14.77
N ASP A 157 -11.41 -20.21 -14.79
CA ASP A 157 -12.32 -21.35 -14.95
C ASP A 157 -13.06 -21.73 -13.67
N VAL A 158 -12.53 -21.38 -12.50
CA VAL A 158 -13.16 -21.63 -11.20
C VAL A 158 -13.67 -20.33 -10.58
N LYS A 159 -14.99 -20.13 -10.68
CA LYS A 159 -15.70 -19.10 -9.92
C LYS A 159 -15.68 -19.48 -8.43
N ASP A 160 -15.41 -18.52 -7.56
CA ASP A 160 -15.47 -18.70 -6.10
C ASP A 160 -14.53 -19.79 -5.52
N SER A 161 -13.30 -19.88 -6.05
CA SER A 161 -12.31 -20.81 -5.49
C SER A 161 -11.78 -20.32 -4.14
N LYS A 162 -12.04 -21.09 -3.08
CA LYS A 162 -11.47 -20.87 -1.73
C LYS A 162 -9.94 -20.72 -1.78
N GLN A 163 -9.26 -21.53 -2.59
CA GLN A 163 -7.80 -21.47 -2.73
C GLN A 163 -7.32 -20.17 -3.39
N VAL A 164 -8.06 -19.66 -4.38
CA VAL A 164 -7.74 -18.38 -5.03
C VAL A 164 -7.94 -17.23 -4.05
N LYS A 165 -9.04 -17.23 -3.29
CA LYS A 165 -9.28 -16.24 -2.24
C LYS A 165 -8.18 -16.26 -1.19
N GLU A 166 -7.78 -17.45 -0.74
CA GLU A 166 -6.68 -17.64 0.22
C GLU A 166 -5.34 -17.12 -0.30
N ALA A 167 -5.02 -17.45 -1.54
CA ALA A 167 -3.82 -16.94 -2.19
C ALA A 167 -3.81 -15.41 -2.28
N ILE A 168 -4.94 -14.79 -2.65
CA ILE A 168 -5.07 -13.34 -2.72
C ILE A 168 -4.83 -12.73 -1.33
N ALA A 169 -5.47 -13.26 -0.28
CA ALA A 169 -5.27 -12.80 1.10
C ALA A 169 -3.81 -12.76 1.51
N ILE A 170 -3.08 -13.86 1.26
CA ILE A 170 -1.67 -13.97 1.63
C ILE A 170 -0.85 -12.88 0.93
N LEU A 171 -1.06 -12.69 -0.37
CA LEU A 171 -0.35 -11.65 -1.13
C LEU A 171 -0.76 -10.24 -0.71
N LEU A 172 -2.04 -10.01 -0.37
CA LEU A 172 -2.51 -8.74 0.18
C LEU A 172 -1.76 -8.37 1.47
N ILE A 173 -1.70 -9.30 2.41
CA ILE A 173 -1.06 -9.04 3.70
C ILE A 173 0.43 -8.74 3.51
N ILE A 174 1.13 -9.56 2.72
CA ILE A 174 2.58 -9.40 2.52
C ILE A 174 2.88 -8.09 1.79
N PHE A 175 2.21 -7.81 0.68
CA PHE A 175 2.60 -6.74 -0.25
C PHE A 175 1.78 -5.46 -0.17
N PHE A 176 0.73 -5.41 0.67
CA PHE A 176 -0.10 -4.23 0.84
C PHE A 176 -0.24 -3.84 2.31
N GLU A 177 -0.47 -4.80 3.21
CA GLU A 177 -0.54 -4.47 4.64
C GLU A 177 0.84 -4.24 5.26
N GLY A 178 1.84 -5.05 4.93
CA GLY A 178 3.23 -4.83 5.37
C GLY A 178 3.74 -3.41 5.03
N PRO A 179 3.62 -2.93 3.79
CA PRO A 179 3.97 -1.56 3.47
C PRO A 179 3.21 -0.49 4.24
N ARG A 180 1.97 -0.72 4.67
CA ARG A 180 1.18 0.25 5.46
C ARG A 180 1.53 0.24 6.95
N PHE A 181 1.92 -0.91 7.50
CA PHE A 181 2.05 -1.13 8.94
C PHE A 181 3.40 -1.74 9.32
N LEU A 182 4.17 -1.04 10.15
CA LEU A 182 5.46 -1.55 10.64
C LEU A 182 5.33 -2.91 11.35
N PRO A 183 4.37 -3.15 12.27
CA PRO A 183 4.27 -4.44 12.95
C PRO A 183 3.99 -5.61 11.99
N VAL A 184 3.26 -5.37 10.90
CA VAL A 184 2.99 -6.38 9.87
C VAL A 184 4.24 -6.64 9.04
N GLU A 185 4.97 -5.59 8.66
CA GLU A 185 6.27 -5.71 7.97
C GLU A 185 7.26 -6.54 8.79
N GLU A 186 7.49 -6.18 10.06
CA GLU A 186 8.45 -6.86 10.94
C GLU A 186 8.11 -8.33 11.11
N TRP A 187 6.83 -8.63 11.34
CA TRP A 187 6.36 -10.00 11.48
C TRP A 187 6.50 -10.81 10.18
N MET A 188 6.23 -10.20 9.03
CA MET A 188 6.45 -10.85 7.73
C MET A 188 7.92 -11.08 7.43
N GLU A 189 8.77 -10.12 7.75
CA GLU A 189 10.22 -10.27 7.61
C GLU A 189 10.71 -11.46 8.43
N ASP A 190 10.26 -11.59 9.68
CA ASP A 190 10.61 -12.70 10.55
C ASP A 190 10.12 -14.05 10.02
N LEU A 191 8.86 -14.15 9.58
CA LEU A 191 8.35 -15.38 8.97
C LEU A 191 9.16 -15.80 7.73
N LEU A 192 9.46 -14.83 6.86
CA LEU A 192 10.23 -15.08 5.63
C LEU A 192 11.70 -15.39 5.93
N ARG A 193 12.25 -14.91 7.05
CA ARG A 193 13.61 -15.21 7.51
C ARG A 193 13.72 -16.67 7.97
N TRP A 194 12.74 -17.13 8.74
CA TRP A 194 12.74 -18.46 9.33
C TRP A 194 12.08 -19.53 8.46
N CYS A 195 11.47 -19.13 7.34
CA CYS A 195 10.67 -20.02 6.49
C CYS A 195 9.59 -20.78 7.29
N SER A 196 9.10 -20.16 8.38
CA SER A 196 8.15 -20.76 9.31
C SER A 196 6.73 -20.57 8.82
N SER A 197 5.86 -21.57 9.07
CA SER A 197 4.42 -21.40 8.98
C SER A 197 3.92 -20.54 10.15
N GLY A 198 3.14 -19.50 9.87
CA GLY A 198 2.53 -18.66 10.88
C GLY A 198 1.18 -18.12 10.45
N LYS A 199 0.21 -18.10 11.38
CA LYS A 199 -1.15 -17.64 11.11
C LYS A 199 -1.24 -16.12 11.20
N VAL A 200 -1.21 -15.44 10.06
CA VAL A 200 -1.29 -13.96 10.03
C VAL A 200 -2.63 -13.44 10.54
N GLY A 201 -3.71 -14.09 10.09
CA GLY A 201 -5.04 -13.49 10.07
C GLY A 201 -5.67 -13.25 11.43
N LYS A 202 -5.14 -13.82 12.54
CA LYS A 202 -5.67 -13.56 13.89
C LYS A 202 -4.87 -12.52 14.68
N ILE A 203 -3.59 -12.33 14.35
CA ILE A 203 -2.69 -11.47 15.14
C ILE A 203 -2.90 -9.99 14.79
N PHE A 204 -3.13 -9.69 13.50
CA PHE A 204 -3.26 -8.32 13.00
C PHE A 204 -4.65 -7.97 12.45
N GLU A 205 -5.66 -8.82 12.67
CA GLU A 205 -7.01 -8.64 12.11
C GLU A 205 -7.55 -7.22 12.36
N LYS A 206 -7.49 -6.78 13.61
CA LYS A 206 -7.95 -5.46 14.04
C LYS A 206 -7.10 -4.32 13.46
N LEU A 207 -5.78 -4.52 13.35
CA LEU A 207 -4.88 -3.49 12.81
C LEU A 207 -5.15 -3.26 11.32
N ILE A 208 -5.33 -4.34 10.56
CA ILE A 208 -5.55 -4.30 9.11
C ILE A 208 -6.94 -3.73 8.78
N SER A 209 -7.98 -4.09 9.54
CA SER A 209 -9.33 -3.59 9.30
C SER A 209 -9.48 -2.09 9.54
N ASP A 210 -8.67 -1.51 10.43
CA ASP A 210 -8.89 -0.17 10.96
C ASP A 210 -8.02 0.90 10.27
N TRP A 211 -7.24 0.57 9.23
CA TRP A 211 -6.25 1.47 8.60
C TRP A 211 -6.77 2.90 8.34
N CYS A 212 -7.91 3.01 7.66
CA CYS A 212 -8.49 4.30 7.32
C CYS A 212 -9.12 4.98 8.56
N ASP A 213 -9.63 4.23 9.52
CA ASP A 213 -10.20 4.81 10.74
C ASP A 213 -9.10 5.29 11.70
N ASP A 214 -7.99 4.58 11.81
CA ASP A 214 -6.82 4.99 12.57
C ASP A 214 -6.14 6.21 11.93
N SER A 215 -6.07 6.27 10.59
CA SER A 215 -5.65 7.47 9.88
C SER A 215 -6.54 8.67 10.24
N MET A 216 -7.87 8.51 10.24
CA MET A 216 -8.81 9.58 10.61
C MET A 216 -8.68 10.01 12.07
N LYS A 217 -8.57 9.05 13.02
CA LYS A 217 -8.35 9.35 14.44
C LYS A 217 -7.06 10.17 14.61
N PHE A 218 -6.00 9.80 13.90
CA PHE A 218 -4.74 10.54 13.90
C PHE A 218 -4.91 11.97 13.37
N TYR A 219 -5.51 12.16 12.18
CA TYR A 219 -5.71 13.50 11.61
C TYR A 219 -6.47 14.44 12.56
N LYS A 220 -7.50 13.92 13.24
CA LYS A 220 -8.22 14.62 14.30
C LYS A 220 -7.33 14.93 15.51
N GLY A 221 -6.54 13.95 15.97
CA GLY A 221 -5.67 14.07 17.13
C GLY A 221 -4.56 15.12 16.97
N VAL A 222 -4.06 15.33 15.75
CA VAL A 222 -3.03 16.35 15.46
C VAL A 222 -3.59 17.62 14.83
N ALA A 223 -4.90 17.69 14.61
CA ALA A 223 -5.57 18.79 13.91
C ALA A 223 -4.84 19.20 12.60
N GLY A 224 -4.38 18.20 11.84
CA GLY A 224 -3.65 18.39 10.57
C GLY A 224 -2.21 18.90 10.68
N ALA A 225 -1.66 19.05 11.88
CA ALA A 225 -0.26 19.43 12.05
C ALA A 225 0.67 18.41 11.36
N ARG A 226 1.49 18.88 10.42
CA ARG A 226 2.37 18.04 9.60
C ARG A 226 3.64 17.60 10.33
N LYS A 227 4.09 18.35 11.33
CA LYS A 227 5.22 17.99 12.17
C LYS A 227 4.71 17.77 13.60
N VAL A 228 4.96 16.59 14.14
CA VAL A 228 4.39 16.11 15.40
C VAL A 228 5.54 15.63 16.27
N VAL A 229 5.72 16.23 17.44
CA VAL A 229 6.71 15.78 18.43
C VAL A 229 6.07 14.73 19.31
N ILE A 230 6.70 13.56 19.42
CA ILE A 230 6.25 12.47 20.28
C ILE A 230 6.90 12.63 21.65
N SER A 231 6.17 13.30 22.54
CA SER A 231 6.49 13.46 23.96
C SER A 231 5.69 12.47 24.82
N ASP A 232 6.03 12.39 26.11
CA ASP A 232 5.36 11.48 27.06
C ASP A 232 3.87 11.79 27.26
N ASP A 233 3.47 13.04 27.04
CA ASP A 233 2.08 13.53 27.10
C ASP A 233 1.32 13.42 25.77
N ALA A 234 1.97 12.94 24.71
CA ALA A 234 1.28 12.70 23.44
C ALA A 234 0.17 11.65 23.62
N SER A 235 -1.00 11.92 23.05
CA SER A 235 -2.14 10.99 23.15
C SER A 235 -1.79 9.61 22.58
N ASP A 236 -2.43 8.56 23.11
CA ASP A 236 -2.23 7.18 22.65
C ASP A 236 -2.45 7.01 21.14
N VAL A 237 -3.41 7.75 20.58
CA VAL A 237 -3.69 7.76 19.13
C VAL A 237 -2.47 8.25 18.34
N VAL A 238 -1.85 9.33 18.79
CA VAL A 238 -0.68 9.94 18.13
C VAL A 238 0.56 9.06 18.30
N ARG A 239 0.79 8.52 19.51
CA ARG A 239 1.89 7.58 19.78
C ARG A 239 1.76 6.29 18.96
N ASN A 240 0.55 5.74 18.89
CA ASN A 240 0.26 4.53 18.11
C ASN A 240 0.50 4.79 16.61
N ALA A 241 0.00 5.90 16.06
CA ALA A 241 0.22 6.25 14.67
C ALA A 241 1.72 6.35 14.32
N ALA A 242 2.53 6.99 15.17
CA ALA A 242 3.98 7.09 14.99
C ALA A 242 4.69 5.73 15.02
N GLY A 243 4.30 4.86 15.96
CA GLY A 243 4.87 3.52 16.11
C GLY A 243 4.46 2.57 14.98
N VAL A 244 3.26 2.73 14.43
CA VAL A 244 2.61 1.69 13.62
C VAL A 244 2.50 2.04 12.14
N LEU A 245 2.11 3.27 11.79
CA LEU A 245 1.77 3.62 10.41
C LEU A 245 3.03 3.95 9.59
N ARG A 246 3.02 3.50 8.33
CA ARG A 246 4.07 3.81 7.34
C ARG A 246 3.50 4.34 6.04
N ILE A 247 2.20 4.19 5.80
CA ILE A 247 1.43 4.87 4.77
C ILE A 247 0.06 5.21 5.38
N MET A 248 -0.48 6.40 5.13
CA MET A 248 -1.78 6.87 5.66
C MET A 248 -2.85 7.03 4.57
N CYS A 249 -4.12 6.90 4.97
CA CYS A 249 -5.28 6.83 4.07
C CYS A 249 -5.68 8.21 3.50
N ARG A 250 -5.65 8.37 2.17
CA ARG A 250 -5.98 9.62 1.44
C ARG A 250 -7.43 10.04 1.56
N SER A 251 -8.38 9.14 1.32
CA SER A 251 -9.82 9.51 1.38
C SER A 251 -10.22 10.08 2.73
N LYS A 252 -9.58 9.62 3.81
CA LYS A 252 -9.82 10.13 5.16
C LYS A 252 -9.12 11.46 5.40
N TRP A 253 -7.99 11.71 4.74
CA TRP A 253 -7.34 13.02 4.73
C TRP A 253 -8.21 14.04 4.00
N GLU A 254 -8.66 13.71 2.78
CA GLU A 254 -9.57 14.55 1.98
C GLU A 254 -10.83 14.91 2.77
N LYS A 255 -11.49 13.91 3.37
CA LYS A 255 -12.65 14.14 4.23
C LYS A 255 -12.34 15.08 5.40
N TRP A 256 -11.21 14.89 6.07
CA TRP A 256 -10.84 15.74 7.20
C TRP A 256 -10.61 17.20 6.76
N VAL A 257 -9.96 17.41 5.61
CA VAL A 257 -9.74 18.75 5.03
C VAL A 257 -11.06 19.42 4.65
N GLU A 258 -11.97 18.68 4.02
CA GLU A 258 -13.32 19.15 3.66
C GLU A 258 -14.10 19.59 4.91
N ASP A 259 -14.12 18.74 5.95
CA ASP A 259 -14.81 19.01 7.22
C ASP A 259 -14.27 20.26 7.95
N HIS A 260 -13.02 20.68 7.69
CA HIS A 260 -12.34 21.78 8.40
C HIS A 260 -12.01 23.00 7.51
N GLN A 261 -12.48 23.02 6.26
CA GLN A 261 -12.28 24.12 5.29
C GLN A 261 -10.82 24.57 5.13
N ILE A 262 -9.87 23.65 5.29
CA ILE A 262 -8.45 23.99 5.14
C ILE A 262 -8.17 24.15 3.65
N LYS A 263 -7.89 25.39 3.22
CA LYS A 263 -7.36 25.62 1.87
C LYS A 263 -5.96 25.02 1.80
N GLU A 264 -5.82 23.88 1.13
CA GLU A 264 -4.50 23.35 0.80
C GLU A 264 -3.79 24.40 -0.08
N GLN A 265 -2.66 24.94 0.40
CA GLN A 265 -1.84 25.80 -0.44
C GLN A 265 -1.15 24.90 -1.48
N GLU A 266 -1.63 24.94 -2.71
CA GLU A 266 -0.93 24.35 -3.85
C GLU A 266 0.42 25.04 -4.03
N GLY A 267 1.50 24.30 -3.79
CA GLY A 267 2.85 24.74 -4.12
C GLY A 267 3.08 24.73 -5.63
N ARG A 268 2.49 25.69 -6.36
CA ARG A 268 2.93 26.05 -7.72
C ARG A 268 3.79 27.30 -7.62
N GLY A 269 5.08 27.14 -7.90
CA GLY A 269 6.03 28.24 -7.91
C GLY A 269 5.59 29.35 -8.87
N GLN A 270 5.35 30.53 -8.31
CA GLN A 270 5.49 31.79 -9.03
C GLN A 270 6.32 32.73 -8.17
N ALA A 271 7.43 33.17 -8.76
CA ALA A 271 8.29 34.20 -8.22
C ALA A 271 7.55 35.55 -8.24
N GLY A 272 7.67 36.29 -7.14
CA GLY A 272 7.54 37.75 -7.11
C GLY A 272 6.18 38.30 -6.72
N SER A 273 5.96 38.52 -5.42
CA SER A 273 5.84 39.88 -4.89
C SER A 273 6.02 39.85 -3.36
N LYS A 274 6.73 40.85 -2.83
CA LYS A 274 6.94 41.06 -1.40
C LYS A 274 5.62 41.52 -0.79
N GLU A 275 5.04 40.76 0.13
CA GLU A 275 4.36 41.37 1.29
C GLU A 275 4.17 40.41 2.48
N ARG A 276 4.54 40.94 3.65
CA ARG A 276 4.55 40.44 5.03
C ARG A 276 3.70 39.19 5.34
N SER A 277 4.36 38.06 5.56
CA SER A 277 3.82 36.93 6.32
C SER A 277 4.26 36.99 7.79
N LYS A 278 3.31 37.35 8.66
CA LYS A 278 3.40 37.10 10.10
C LYS A 278 3.37 35.59 10.34
N GLY A 279 4.39 35.08 11.03
CA GLY A 279 4.47 33.67 11.42
C GLY A 279 3.33 33.26 12.34
N TYR A 280 2.82 32.05 12.13
CA TYR A 280 1.99 31.32 13.10
C TYR A 280 2.49 29.87 13.17
N ILE A 281 3.40 29.60 14.11
CA ILE A 281 3.24 28.90 15.40
C ILE A 281 3.48 27.39 15.30
N THR A 282 4.67 26.99 15.79
CA THR A 282 4.96 25.69 16.39
C THR A 282 4.03 25.48 17.59
N ARG A 283 3.04 24.59 17.50
CA ARG A 283 2.23 24.20 18.67
C ARG A 283 2.89 23.00 19.38
N VAL A 284 3.44 23.26 20.57
CA VAL A 284 3.65 22.25 21.61
C VAL A 284 2.28 22.04 22.26
N ILE A 285 1.70 20.84 22.14
CA ILE A 285 0.45 20.51 22.83
C ILE A 285 0.83 19.94 24.19
N GLY A 286 0.75 20.76 25.23
CA GLY A 286 0.62 20.30 26.61
C GLY A 286 -0.80 20.62 27.08
N TYR A 287 -1.55 19.60 27.49
CA TYR A 287 -2.83 19.80 28.19
C TYR A 287 -2.80 19.05 29.51
N CYS A 288 -2.74 19.83 30.59
CA CYS A 288 -2.87 19.41 31.98
C CYS A 288 -4.29 19.73 32.43
N ALA A 289 -5.07 18.73 32.85
CA ALA A 289 -6.34 18.95 33.53
C ALA A 289 -6.12 18.89 35.04
N ARG A 290 -6.10 20.06 35.69
CA ARG A 290 -6.33 20.20 37.14
C ARG A 290 -7.81 19.91 37.42
N VAL A 291 -8.08 18.94 38.28
CA VAL A 291 -9.34 18.87 39.03
C VAL A 291 -9.07 19.50 40.38
N SER A 292 -9.63 20.70 40.60
CA SER A 292 -9.64 21.36 41.89
C SER A 292 -10.76 20.77 42.74
N HIS A 293 -10.40 20.39 43.97
CA HIS A 293 -11.31 20.19 45.08
C HIS A 293 -12.23 21.41 45.30
N THR A 294 -13.50 21.15 45.58
CA THR A 294 -14.30 21.94 46.51
C THR A 294 -15.15 20.99 47.37
N SER A 295 -14.97 21.15 48.67
CA SER A 295 -15.56 20.41 49.78
C SER A 295 -17.08 20.59 49.91
N LEU A 296 -17.76 19.54 50.36
CA LEU A 296 -18.32 19.42 51.72
C LEU A 296 -18.53 17.93 52.04
#